data_AF-A0A962Q8B3-F1
#
_entry.id   AF-A0A962Q8B3-F1
#
_cell.length_a   1.000
_cell.length_b   1.000
_cell.length_c   1.000
_cell.angle_alpha   90.00
_cell.angle_beta   90.00
_cell.angle_gamma   90.00
#
_symmetry.space_group_name_H-M   'P 1'
#
loop_
_entity.id
_entity.type
_entity.pdbx_description
1 polymer ?
#
loop_
_entity_poly.entity_id
_entity_poly.type
_entity_poly.pdbx_seq_one_letter_code
_entity_poly.pdbx_strand_id
1 'polypeptide(L)'
;MFWQNCTPKSSGTGAKLSLQLSTHEQIELAAQIRAWALELGFRQLGIADIELAQHEAYLQKWLEAGYHGSMDYMASHGSKRARPEELVPGTCRVISVRMDYLAEDTLPLEVLAAPDKAYISRYALGRDYHKLMRKRLATLAGRIAQLAGGGQYRAFVDSAPVLERAIAERAGMGWIAKNTMLINAD
;
A
#
# COMPACT_ATOMS: atom_id res chain seq x y z
N MET A 1 -2.78 -2.38 -1.71
CA MET A 1 -3.63 -3.55 -2.04
C MET A 1 -2.98 -4.35 -3.14
N PHE A 2 -2.81 -5.65 -2.92
CA PHE A 2 -2.12 -6.53 -3.86
C PHE A 2 -3.16 -7.15 -4.78
N TRP A 3 -2.93 -7.06 -6.08
CA TRP A 3 -3.88 -7.45 -7.11
C TRP A 3 -3.29 -8.57 -7.98
N GLN A 4 -4.11 -9.60 -8.22
CA GLN A 4 -3.80 -10.69 -9.14
C GLN A 4 -4.50 -10.48 -10.49
N ASN A 5 -4.17 -11.29 -11.49
CA ASN A 5 -4.89 -11.38 -12.77
C ASN A 5 -4.53 -10.33 -13.84
N CYS A 6 -3.27 -9.84 -13.88
CA CYS A 6 -2.81 -8.93 -14.94
C CYS A 6 -2.40 -9.65 -16.23
N THR A 7 -2.10 -10.96 -16.16
CA THR A 7 -1.90 -11.90 -17.29
C THR A 7 -1.92 -13.35 -16.76
N PRO A 8 -2.32 -14.36 -17.56
CA PRO A 8 -2.47 -15.74 -17.08
C PRO A 8 -1.11 -16.46 -16.92
N LYS A 9 -1.00 -17.30 -15.88
CA LYS A 9 -0.01 -18.40 -15.88
C LYS A 9 -0.50 -19.47 -16.86
N SER A 10 0.27 -19.74 -17.91
CA SER A 10 0.11 -20.95 -18.71
C SER A 10 0.73 -22.14 -17.95
N SER A 11 -0.08 -22.91 -17.25
CA SER A 11 0.19 -24.33 -16.93
C SER A 11 -0.98 -24.91 -16.13
N GLY A 12 -1.89 -25.58 -16.83
CA GLY A 12 -2.99 -26.32 -16.22
C GLY A 12 -4.16 -26.47 -17.18
N THR A 13 -4.34 -27.68 -17.70
CA THR A 13 -5.41 -28.17 -18.57
C THR A 13 -6.81 -27.98 -17.96
N GLY A 14 -7.31 -26.75 -17.99
CA GLY A 14 -8.69 -26.41 -17.65
C GLY A 14 -8.98 -25.01 -18.20
N ALA A 15 -9.71 -24.94 -19.31
CA ALA A 15 -10.04 -23.69 -19.98
C ALA A 15 -10.87 -22.77 -19.07
N LYS A 16 -10.21 -21.86 -18.35
CA LYS A 16 -10.80 -20.60 -17.90
C LYS A 16 -10.42 -19.55 -18.94
N LEU A 17 -11.40 -19.04 -19.69
CA LEU A 17 -11.22 -17.84 -20.51
C LEU A 17 -10.75 -16.71 -19.58
N SER A 18 -9.46 -16.42 -19.57
CA SER A 18 -8.93 -15.21 -18.94
C SER A 18 -9.11 -14.06 -19.93
N LEU A 19 -10.03 -13.15 -19.64
CA LEU A 19 -10.18 -11.89 -20.37
C LEU A 19 -8.87 -11.10 -20.26
N GLN A 20 -8.13 -11.00 -21.37
CA GLN A 20 -7.03 -10.06 -21.47
C GLN A 20 -7.62 -8.69 -21.81
N LEU A 21 -7.50 -7.75 -20.88
CA LEU A 21 -7.82 -6.35 -21.15
C LEU A 21 -6.80 -5.82 -22.17
N SER A 22 -7.27 -5.22 -23.25
CA SER A 22 -6.46 -4.42 -24.17
C SER A 22 -5.81 -3.25 -23.42
N THR A 23 -4.76 -2.66 -24.00
CA THR A 23 -4.10 -1.48 -23.42
C THR A 23 -5.10 -0.33 -23.17
N HIS A 24 -6.08 -0.16 -24.05
CA HIS A 24 -7.12 0.85 -23.91
C HIS A 24 -8.01 0.57 -22.69
N GLU A 25 -8.53 -0.66 -22.57
CA GLU A 25 -9.36 -1.06 -21.42
C GLU A 25 -8.57 -0.98 -20.10
N GLN A 26 -7.27 -1.26 -20.10
CA GLN A 26 -6.41 -1.09 -18.93
C GLN A 26 -6.29 0.38 -18.51
N ILE A 27 -6.16 1.30 -19.47
CA ILE A 27 -6.09 2.74 -19.21
C ILE A 27 -7.42 3.24 -18.66
N GLU A 28 -8.55 2.83 -19.24
CA GLU A 28 -9.88 3.18 -18.77
C GLU A 28 -10.16 2.64 -17.37
N LEU A 29 -9.80 1.38 -17.11
CA LEU A 29 -9.92 0.78 -15.78
C LEU A 29 -9.06 1.55 -14.77
N ALA A 30 -7.81 1.89 -15.11
CA ALA A 30 -6.95 2.67 -14.23
C ALA A 30 -7.54 4.07 -13.93
N ALA A 31 -8.18 4.71 -14.91
CA ALA A 31 -8.86 5.99 -14.70
C ALA A 31 -10.06 5.85 -13.75
N GLN A 32 -10.90 4.83 -13.93
CA GLN A 32 -12.03 4.54 -13.04
C GLN A 32 -11.58 4.22 -11.62
N ILE A 33 -10.50 3.46 -11.46
CA ILE A 33 -9.90 3.15 -10.16
C ILE A 33 -9.50 4.42 -9.41
N ARG A 34 -8.87 5.38 -10.11
CA ARG A 34 -8.48 6.67 -9.51
C ARG A 34 -9.69 7.48 -9.10
N ALA A 35 -10.75 7.53 -9.93
CA ALA A 35 -11.99 8.22 -9.60
C ALA A 35 -12.66 7.63 -8.34
N TRP A 36 -12.81 6.31 -8.28
CA TRP A 36 -13.38 5.65 -7.09
C TRP A 36 -12.52 5.83 -5.85
N ALA A 37 -11.19 5.84 -5.98
CA ALA A 37 -10.33 6.10 -4.84
C ALA A 37 -10.54 7.50 -4.27
N LEU A 38 -10.70 8.51 -5.13
CA LEU A 38 -11.02 9.88 -4.72
C LEU A 38 -12.39 9.96 -4.03
N GLU A 39 -13.42 9.31 -4.60
CA GLU A 39 -14.76 9.22 -3.98
C GLU A 39 -14.72 8.57 -2.59
N LEU A 40 -13.86 7.57 -2.42
CA LEU A 40 -13.64 6.90 -1.14
C LEU A 40 -12.76 7.72 -0.19
N GLY A 41 -12.39 8.95 -0.57
CA GLY A 41 -11.65 9.90 0.25
C GLY A 41 -10.15 9.59 0.36
N PHE A 42 -9.56 8.88 -0.60
CA PHE A 42 -8.11 8.82 -0.75
C PHE A 42 -7.62 10.06 -1.50
N ARG A 43 -6.51 10.64 -1.06
CA ARG A 43 -5.94 11.85 -1.67
C ARG A 43 -5.20 11.53 -2.97
N GLN A 44 -4.56 10.37 -3.04
CA GLN A 44 -3.81 9.93 -4.20
C GLN A 44 -3.84 8.40 -4.29
N LEU A 45 -3.82 7.89 -5.53
CA LEU A 45 -3.68 6.48 -5.85
C LEU A 45 -2.58 6.28 -6.91
N GLY A 46 -1.75 5.28 -6.69
CA GLY A 46 -0.70 4.84 -7.61
C GLY A 46 -0.79 3.34 -7.88
N ILE A 47 -0.38 2.92 -9.07
CA ILE A 47 -0.36 1.52 -9.48
C ILE A 47 1.08 1.20 -9.90
N ALA A 48 1.71 0.26 -9.21
CA ALA A 48 3.09 -0.15 -9.45
C ALA A 48 3.17 -1.63 -9.87
N ASP A 49 4.29 -1.99 -10.50
CA ASP A 49 4.74 -3.38 -10.56
C ASP A 49 5.20 -3.89 -9.18
N ILE A 50 5.75 -5.09 -9.15
CA ILE A 50 6.23 -5.76 -7.93
C ILE A 50 7.76 -5.80 -7.83
N GLU A 51 8.47 -5.00 -8.63
CA GLU A 51 9.93 -4.99 -8.62
C GLU A 51 10.46 -4.25 -7.38
N LEU A 52 11.01 -5.02 -6.44
CA LEU A 52 11.47 -4.54 -5.14
C LEU A 52 12.89 -5.01 -4.79
N ALA A 53 13.65 -5.58 -5.72
CA ALA A 53 14.97 -6.18 -5.43
C ALA A 53 15.94 -5.21 -4.75
N GLN A 54 15.95 -3.94 -5.15
CA GLN A 54 16.79 -2.91 -4.52
C GLN A 54 16.41 -2.66 -3.06
N HIS A 55 15.11 -2.62 -2.76
CA HIS A 55 14.61 -2.43 -1.40
C HIS A 55 14.79 -3.70 -0.55
N GLU A 56 14.70 -4.89 -1.14
CA GLU A 56 15.03 -6.17 -0.49
C GLU A 56 16.50 -6.18 -0.04
N ALA A 57 17.42 -5.84 -0.94
CA ALA A 57 18.85 -5.78 -0.65
C ALA A 57 19.17 -4.73 0.43
N TYR A 58 18.49 -3.58 0.42
CA TYR A 58 18.64 -2.58 1.47
C TYR A 58 18.13 -3.08 2.83
N LEU A 59 16.94 -3.72 2.85
CA LEU A 59 16.37 -4.30 4.06
C LEU A 59 17.31 -5.34 4.67
N GLN A 60 17.87 -6.24 3.85
CA GLN A 60 18.82 -7.27 4.30
C GLN A 60 20.04 -6.63 4.98
N LYS A 61 20.69 -5.66 4.33
CA LYS A 61 21.82 -4.93 4.92
C LYS A 61 21.46 -4.24 6.24
N TRP A 62 20.27 -3.63 6.30
CA TRP A 62 19.79 -2.94 7.49
C TRP A 62 19.48 -3.90 8.64
N LEU A 63 18.96 -5.10 8.34
CA LEU A 63 18.74 -6.17 9.32
C LEU A 63 20.06 -6.75 9.84
N GLU A 64 21.00 -7.05 8.94
CA GLU A 64 22.34 -7.57 9.28
C GLU A 64 23.13 -6.61 10.17
N ALA A 65 22.97 -5.30 9.96
CA ALA A 65 23.56 -4.25 10.79
C ALA A 65 22.87 -4.06 12.16
N GLY A 66 21.79 -4.80 12.45
CA GLY A 66 21.05 -4.67 13.72
C GLY A 66 20.26 -3.35 13.85
N TYR A 67 20.02 -2.63 12.76
CA TYR A 67 19.38 -1.31 12.81
C TYR A 67 17.88 -1.34 13.13
N HIS A 68 17.29 -2.53 13.26
CA HIS A 68 15.90 -2.69 13.70
C HIS A 68 15.67 -2.47 15.19
N GLY A 69 16.73 -2.40 16.00
CA GLY A 69 16.60 -2.23 17.45
C GLY A 69 15.71 -3.33 18.03
N SER A 70 14.63 -2.93 18.72
CA SER A 70 13.65 -3.88 19.31
C SER A 70 12.51 -4.28 18.37
N MET A 71 12.56 -3.90 17.08
CA MET A 71 11.52 -4.24 16.11
C MET A 71 11.73 -5.65 15.53
N ASP A 72 11.71 -6.69 16.38
CA ASP A 72 11.96 -8.09 15.97
C ASP A 72 11.04 -8.56 14.83
N TYR A 73 9.84 -7.98 14.77
CA TYR A 73 8.89 -8.24 13.69
C TYR A 73 9.47 -7.89 12.29
N MET A 74 10.45 -6.98 12.20
CA MET A 74 11.11 -6.63 10.95
C MET A 74 11.95 -7.78 10.38
N ALA A 75 12.60 -8.57 11.25
CA ALA A 75 13.38 -9.75 10.86
C ALA A 75 12.52 -11.01 10.68
N SER A 76 11.33 -11.04 11.29
CA SER A 76 10.40 -12.14 11.13
C SER A 76 9.80 -12.23 9.72
N HIS A 77 9.26 -13.40 9.36
CA HIS A 77 8.55 -13.66 8.09
C HIS A 77 9.43 -13.72 6.82
N GLY A 78 10.76 -13.72 6.95
CA GLY A 78 11.68 -13.94 5.84
C GLY A 78 11.51 -12.92 4.71
N SER A 79 11.40 -13.39 3.47
CA SER A 79 11.30 -12.57 2.25
C SER A 79 9.91 -11.96 2.00
N LYS A 80 8.88 -12.32 2.78
CA LYS A 80 7.48 -11.88 2.53
C LYS A 80 7.30 -10.37 2.42
N ARG A 81 8.13 -9.58 3.13
CA ARG A 81 8.11 -8.11 3.07
C ARG A 81 8.43 -7.57 1.68
N ALA A 82 9.36 -8.20 1.00
CA ALA A 82 9.90 -7.77 -0.27
C ALA A 82 9.32 -8.52 -1.47
N ARG A 83 8.62 -9.65 -1.25
CA ARG A 83 8.12 -10.52 -2.33
C ARG A 83 6.60 -10.65 -2.30
N PRO A 84 5.89 -9.80 -3.06
CA PRO A 84 4.44 -9.83 -3.10
C PRO A 84 3.81 -11.18 -3.45
N GLU A 85 4.47 -12.01 -4.28
CA GLU A 85 3.97 -13.36 -4.57
C GLU A 85 3.88 -14.28 -3.35
N GLU A 86 4.69 -14.08 -2.32
CA GLU A 86 4.67 -14.92 -1.12
C GLU A 86 3.53 -14.55 -0.15
N LEU A 87 3.02 -13.33 -0.26
CA LEU A 87 1.87 -12.84 0.50
C LEU A 87 0.55 -13.21 -0.17
N VAL A 88 0.52 -13.06 -1.49
CA VAL A 88 -0.63 -13.29 -2.35
C VAL A 88 -0.10 -13.89 -3.66
N PRO A 89 -0.15 -15.22 -3.83
CA PRO A 89 0.35 -15.89 -5.02
C PRO A 89 -0.25 -15.33 -6.31
N GLY A 90 0.59 -15.04 -7.31
CA GLY A 90 0.13 -14.46 -8.57
C GLY A 90 -0.13 -12.95 -8.53
N THR A 91 0.32 -12.25 -7.49
CA THR A 91 0.32 -10.78 -7.51
C THR A 91 1.11 -10.27 -8.71
N CYS A 92 0.53 -9.32 -9.43
CA CYS A 92 1.12 -8.76 -10.65
C CYS A 92 1.24 -7.23 -10.61
N ARG A 93 0.39 -6.58 -9.82
CA ARG A 93 0.40 -5.15 -9.57
C ARG A 93 0.04 -4.88 -8.12
N VAL A 94 0.53 -3.76 -7.61
CA VAL A 94 0.13 -3.24 -6.30
C VAL A 94 -0.51 -1.87 -6.49
N ILE A 95 -1.71 -1.72 -5.93
CA ILE A 95 -2.44 -0.46 -5.89
C ILE A 95 -2.20 0.17 -4.52
N SER A 96 -1.44 1.25 -4.49
CA SER A 96 -1.16 2.04 -3.29
C SER A 96 -2.13 3.21 -3.20
N VAL A 97 -2.51 3.59 -1.98
CA VAL A 97 -3.36 4.76 -1.70
C VAL A 97 -2.78 5.54 -0.53
N ARG A 98 -2.92 6.86 -0.52
CA ARG A 98 -2.65 7.71 0.65
C ARG A 98 -3.86 8.55 1.03
N MET A 99 -3.90 8.97 2.28
CA MET A 99 -4.93 9.84 2.84
C MET A 99 -4.28 10.82 3.80
N ASP A 100 -4.75 12.06 3.77
CA ASP A 100 -4.32 13.08 4.72
C ASP A 100 -5.04 12.84 6.05
N TYR A 101 -4.31 12.99 7.15
CA TYR A 101 -4.80 12.72 8.50
C TYR A 101 -4.73 13.95 9.42
N LEU A 102 -4.31 15.11 8.90
CA LEU A 102 -4.31 16.34 9.66
C LEU A 102 -5.74 16.88 9.75
N ALA A 103 -6.34 16.83 10.94
CA ALA A 103 -7.63 17.45 11.19
C ALA A 103 -7.47 18.98 11.28
N GLU A 104 -8.45 19.74 10.77
CA GLU A 104 -8.41 21.21 10.70
C GLU A 104 -8.28 21.88 12.08
N ASP A 105 -8.82 21.25 13.13
CA ASP A 105 -8.81 21.72 14.51
C ASP A 105 -7.56 21.27 15.30
N THR A 106 -6.58 20.65 14.63
CA THR A 106 -5.34 20.24 15.32
C THR A 106 -4.48 21.46 15.60
N LEU A 107 -4.12 21.68 16.88
CA LEU A 107 -3.22 22.76 17.33
C LEU A 107 -1.93 22.19 17.97
N PRO A 108 -1.00 21.62 17.18
CA PRO A 108 0.17 20.91 17.70
C PRO A 108 1.11 21.79 18.53
N LEU A 109 1.33 23.03 18.08
CA LEU A 109 2.25 23.96 18.72
C LEU A 109 1.74 24.38 20.10
N GLU A 110 0.43 24.53 20.26
CA GLU A 110 -0.19 24.87 21.54
C GLU A 110 -0.08 23.73 22.53
N VAL A 111 -0.31 22.48 22.09
CA VAL A 111 -0.14 21.30 22.95
C VAL A 111 1.31 21.13 23.38
N LEU A 112 2.27 21.36 22.48
CA LEU A 112 3.71 21.28 22.80
C LEU A 112 4.17 22.40 23.74
N ALA A 113 3.50 23.55 23.74
CA ALA A 113 3.81 24.67 24.63
C ALA A 113 3.17 24.54 26.03
N ALA A 114 2.20 23.63 26.19
CA ALA A 114 1.47 23.46 27.44
C ALA A 114 2.22 22.49 28.39
N PRO A 115 2.74 22.97 29.55
CA PRO A 115 3.55 22.14 30.45
C PRO A 115 2.74 21.06 31.18
N ASP A 116 1.42 21.18 31.20
CA ASP A 116 0.47 20.25 31.81
C ASP A 116 -0.06 19.19 30.82
N LYS A 117 0.43 19.17 29.57
CA LYS A 117 -0.03 18.25 28.52
C LYS A 117 1.08 17.39 27.96
N ALA A 118 0.71 16.19 27.53
CA ALA A 118 1.55 15.32 26.72
C ALA A 118 1.15 15.43 25.23
N TYR A 119 2.15 15.40 24.35
CA TYR A 119 1.92 15.38 22.91
C TYR A 119 1.79 13.95 22.40
N ILE A 120 0.67 13.65 21.74
CA ILE A 120 0.43 12.37 21.08
C ILE A 120 0.66 12.55 19.58
N SER A 121 1.38 11.60 18.97
CA SER A 121 1.62 11.60 17.53
C SER A 121 0.31 11.69 16.75
N ARG A 122 0.26 12.58 15.76
CA ARG A 122 -0.98 12.91 15.03
C ARG A 122 -1.69 11.71 14.41
N TYR A 123 -0.95 10.74 13.87
CA TYR A 123 -1.53 9.54 13.26
C TYR A 123 -2.26 8.62 14.27
N ALA A 124 -2.04 8.81 15.57
CA ALA A 124 -2.68 8.05 16.64
C ALA A 124 -3.92 8.78 17.22
N LEU A 125 -4.26 9.97 16.72
CA LEU A 125 -5.44 10.71 17.13
C LEU A 125 -6.68 10.27 16.35
N GLY A 126 -7.85 10.37 16.98
CA GLY A 126 -9.13 10.08 16.35
C GLY A 126 -9.42 8.59 16.20
N ARG A 127 -10.09 8.21 15.11
CA ARG A 127 -10.45 6.81 14.84
C ARG A 127 -9.23 6.05 14.31
N ASP A 128 -9.06 4.82 14.80
CA ASP A 128 -8.04 3.88 14.31
C ASP A 128 -8.03 3.81 12.77
N TYR A 129 -6.93 4.29 12.18
CA TYR A 129 -6.77 4.39 10.73
C TYR A 129 -6.82 3.01 10.07
N HIS A 130 -6.45 1.93 10.76
CA HIS A 130 -6.51 0.58 10.20
C HIS A 130 -7.92 0.21 9.79
N LYS A 131 -8.92 0.50 10.64
CA LYS A 131 -10.33 0.20 10.37
C LYS A 131 -10.85 1.02 9.19
N LEU A 132 -10.54 2.32 9.17
CA LEU A 132 -10.94 3.24 8.10
C LEU A 132 -10.36 2.83 6.75
N MET A 133 -9.04 2.67 6.70
CA MET A 133 -8.29 2.31 5.49
C MET A 133 -8.73 0.95 4.96
N ARG A 134 -8.82 -0.07 5.83
CA ARG A 134 -9.19 -1.43 5.41
C ARG A 134 -10.61 -1.50 4.85
N LYS A 135 -11.57 -0.76 5.45
CA LYS A 135 -12.95 -0.66 4.92
C LYS A 135 -12.97 -0.03 3.52
N ARG A 136 -12.31 1.12 3.34
CA ARG A 136 -12.28 1.83 2.04
C ARG A 136 -11.55 1.02 0.98
N LEU A 137 -10.43 0.37 1.31
CA LEU A 137 -9.71 -0.53 0.42
C LEU A 137 -10.56 -1.72 0.00
N ALA A 138 -11.32 -2.33 0.91
CA ALA A 138 -12.23 -3.42 0.57
C ALA A 138 -13.34 -2.97 -0.41
N THR A 139 -13.93 -1.78 -0.19
CA THR A 139 -14.90 -1.20 -1.12
C THR A 139 -14.30 -0.96 -2.50
N LEU A 140 -13.10 -0.36 -2.56
CA LEU A 140 -12.40 -0.12 -3.81
C LEU A 140 -12.13 -1.44 -4.55
N ALA A 141 -11.63 -2.45 -3.83
CA ALA A 141 -11.34 -3.76 -4.36
C ALA A 141 -12.58 -4.45 -4.93
N GLY A 142 -13.72 -4.34 -4.25
CA GLY A 142 -15.00 -4.86 -4.71
C GLY A 142 -15.45 -4.24 -6.02
N ARG A 143 -15.34 -2.92 -6.17
CA ARG A 143 -15.65 -2.22 -7.43
C ARG A 143 -14.75 -2.67 -8.58
N ILE A 144 -13.46 -2.83 -8.31
CA ILE A 144 -12.49 -3.31 -9.31
C ILE A 144 -12.83 -4.74 -9.73
N ALA A 145 -13.07 -5.64 -8.77
CA ALA A 145 -13.40 -7.03 -9.06
C ALA A 145 -14.70 -7.15 -9.86
N GLN A 146 -15.70 -6.30 -9.57
CA GLN A 146 -16.95 -6.26 -10.32
C GLN A 146 -16.72 -5.88 -11.79
N LEU A 147 -15.91 -4.84 -12.04
CA LEU A 147 -15.65 -4.38 -13.41
C LEU A 147 -14.69 -5.28 -14.19
N ALA A 148 -13.68 -5.85 -13.52
CA ALA A 148 -12.69 -6.74 -14.12
C ALA A 148 -13.19 -8.19 -14.34
N GLY A 149 -14.45 -8.49 -14.01
CA GLY A 149 -15.02 -9.84 -14.14
C GLY A 149 -14.45 -10.84 -13.13
N GLY A 150 -13.95 -10.36 -11.99
CA GLY A 150 -13.35 -11.14 -10.92
C GLY A 150 -11.94 -10.66 -10.57
N GLY A 151 -11.16 -11.55 -9.97
CA GLY A 151 -9.80 -11.26 -9.49
C GLY A 151 -9.67 -11.53 -7.99
N GLN A 152 -8.48 -11.97 -7.60
CA GLN A 152 -8.12 -12.11 -6.19
C GLN A 152 -7.31 -10.89 -5.75
N TYR A 153 -7.57 -10.44 -4.53
CA TYR A 153 -6.86 -9.32 -3.95
C TYR A 153 -6.70 -9.51 -2.45
N ARG A 154 -5.74 -8.77 -1.88
CA ARG A 154 -5.63 -8.61 -0.44
C ARG A 154 -5.30 -7.16 -0.09
N ALA A 155 -6.10 -6.60 0.80
CA ALA A 155 -5.85 -5.29 1.38
C ALA A 155 -4.90 -5.43 2.58
N PHE A 156 -3.88 -4.58 2.61
CA PHE A 156 -2.90 -4.47 3.68
C PHE A 156 -2.86 -3.04 4.17
N VAL A 157 -2.68 -2.88 5.48
CA VAL A 157 -2.51 -1.62 6.20
C VAL A 157 -1.66 -1.94 7.43
N ASP A 158 -0.38 -1.53 7.44
CA ASP A 158 0.61 -1.51 8.54
C ASP A 158 0.93 -2.86 9.22
N SER A 159 -0.09 -3.55 9.68
CA SER A 159 -0.07 -4.84 10.40
C SER A 159 0.47 -6.06 9.65
N ALA A 160 0.80 -5.95 8.36
CA ALA A 160 1.29 -7.07 7.56
C ALA A 160 2.76 -6.87 7.16
N PRO A 161 3.53 -7.96 6.93
CA PRO A 161 4.91 -7.83 6.52
C PRO A 161 4.97 -7.40 5.04
N VAL A 162 4.80 -6.11 4.78
CA VAL A 162 4.83 -5.48 3.46
C VAL A 162 5.78 -4.28 3.50
N LEU A 163 6.63 -4.11 2.50
CA LEU A 163 7.42 -2.88 2.32
C LEU A 163 6.55 -1.74 1.77
N GLU A 164 5.56 -1.29 2.55
CA GLU A 164 4.55 -0.32 2.10
C GLU A 164 5.16 0.98 1.56
N ARG A 165 6.20 1.50 2.21
CA ARG A 165 6.93 2.71 1.79
C ARG A 165 7.63 2.54 0.44
N ALA A 166 8.30 1.41 0.23
CA ALA A 166 8.97 1.10 -1.04
C ALA A 166 7.97 0.98 -2.19
N ILE A 167 6.87 0.26 -1.96
CA ILE A 167 5.80 0.10 -2.94
C ILE A 167 5.15 1.46 -3.25
N ALA A 168 4.95 2.30 -2.24
CA ALA A 168 4.38 3.63 -2.44
C ALA A 168 5.31 4.56 -3.25
N GLU A 169 6.63 4.52 -3.00
CA GLU A 169 7.63 5.21 -3.82
C GLU A 169 7.59 4.72 -5.27
N ARG A 170 7.61 3.39 -5.50
CA ARG A 170 7.44 2.78 -6.84
C ARG A 170 6.14 3.17 -7.53
N ALA A 171 5.08 3.42 -6.75
CA ALA A 171 3.78 3.87 -7.25
C ALA A 171 3.72 5.38 -7.52
N GLY A 172 4.82 6.11 -7.38
CA GLY A 172 4.90 7.55 -7.64
C GLY A 172 4.26 8.41 -6.55
N MET A 173 4.18 7.92 -5.32
CA MET A 173 3.57 8.65 -4.21
C MET A 173 4.52 9.61 -3.49
N GLY A 174 5.79 9.63 -3.86
CA GLY A 174 6.81 10.41 -3.16
C GLY A 174 8.17 9.74 -3.20
N TRP A 175 9.06 10.17 -2.31
CA TRP A 175 10.37 9.57 -2.11
C TRP A 175 10.61 9.25 -0.63
N ILE A 176 11.41 8.22 -0.34
CA ILE A 176 11.82 7.90 1.03
C ILE A 176 12.92 8.87 1.45
N ALA A 177 12.62 9.74 2.41
CA ALA A 177 13.55 10.75 2.90
C ALA A 177 14.51 10.19 3.98
N LYS A 178 15.46 11.03 4.41
CA LYS A 178 16.48 10.65 5.43
C LYS A 178 15.88 10.24 6.77
N ASN A 179 14.69 10.74 7.12
CA ASN A 179 13.95 10.33 8.31
C ASN A 179 13.20 9.00 8.12
N THR A 180 13.45 8.30 7.01
CA THR A 180 12.81 7.05 6.56
C THR A 180 11.34 7.17 6.16
N MET A 181 10.73 8.35 6.29
CA MET A 181 9.34 8.55 5.88
C MET A 181 9.24 8.75 4.38
N LEU A 182 8.13 8.29 3.79
CA LEU A 182 7.76 8.67 2.44
C LEU A 182 7.26 10.13 2.48
N ILE A 183 7.88 11.00 1.68
CA ILE A 183 7.51 12.41 1.55
C ILE A 183 6.96 12.66 0.16
N ASN A 184 5.86 13.41 0.11
CA ASN A 184 5.26 13.91 -1.12
C ASN A 184 5.43 15.44 -1.18
N ALA A 185 5.58 16.00 -2.39
CA ALA A 185 5.81 17.43 -2.60
C ALA A 185 4.53 18.28 -2.62
N ASP A 186 3.37 17.64 -2.82
CA ASP A 186 2.04 18.26 -2.85
C ASP A 186 1.50 18.56 -1.44
#